data_AF-S8A1W4-F1
#
_entry.id   AF-S8A1W4-F1
#
_cell.length_a   1.000
_cell.length_b   1.000
_cell.length_c   1.000
_cell.angle_alpha   90.00
_cell.angle_beta   90.00
_cell.angle_gamma   90.00
#
_symmetry.space_group_name_H-M   'P 1'
#
loop_
_entity.id
_entity.type
_entity.pdbx_description
1 polymer ?
#
loop_
_entity_poly.entity_id
_entity_poly.type
_entity_poly.pdbx_seq_one_letter_code
_entity_poly.pdbx_strand_id
1 'polypeptide(L)'
;MWKAPPQEPGPADPQRVSTSRSPMTSSNDASPTLTPQFCFATSTLKEFLRLSRSTTDDTIAQQLNTLSHPPTFDPSTTSTRQPSHRLIPTSTLHTFLTASLYPSWSRRTEVLTYCAIVATSPDPNDPDAEAISKANEADKQRIVNERLDPYSGRYFPRETRAEVLAGVVRNERGVEEIVRERTWEVIKGRSLDGMSGMTWKQAYEEWKKSSSS
;
A
#
# COMPACT_ATOMS: atom_id res chain seq x y z
N MET A 1 -6.68 -82.54 15.64
CA MET A 1 -6.12 -82.15 16.94
C MET A 1 -5.15 -81.01 16.73
N TRP A 2 -5.66 -79.79 16.76
CA TRP A 2 -4.87 -78.56 16.74
C TRP A 2 -4.85 -78.00 18.16
N LYS A 3 -3.65 -77.73 18.70
CA LYS A 3 -3.48 -76.97 19.95
C LYS A 3 -2.81 -75.66 19.58
N ALA A 4 -3.54 -74.57 19.74
CA ALA A 4 -3.03 -73.21 19.61
C ALA A 4 -2.13 -72.87 20.81
N PRO A 5 -1.03 -72.11 20.61
CA PRO A 5 -0.23 -71.57 21.70
C PRO A 5 -0.91 -70.35 22.37
N PRO A 6 -0.54 -70.00 23.61
CA PRO A 6 -1.25 -69.01 24.42
C PRO A 6 -1.01 -67.56 23.95
N GLN A 7 -2.05 -66.72 24.03
CA GLN A 7 -1.97 -65.27 23.83
C GLN A 7 -1.29 -64.59 25.04
N GLU A 8 -0.28 -63.77 24.78
CA GLU A 8 0.26 -62.80 25.74
C GLU A 8 -0.63 -61.53 25.81
N PRO A 9 -0.79 -60.92 27.00
CA PRO A 9 -1.58 -59.70 27.17
C PRO A 9 -0.80 -58.46 26.69
N GLY A 10 -1.40 -57.72 25.75
CA GLY A 10 -0.86 -56.44 25.28
C GLY A 10 -0.89 -55.34 26.35
N PRO A 11 0.04 -54.38 26.32
CA PRO A 11 0.12 -53.30 27.31
C PRO A 11 -0.96 -52.23 27.09
N ALA A 12 -1.39 -51.66 28.22
CA ALA A 12 -2.45 -50.68 28.36
C ALA A 12 -2.17 -49.32 27.68
N ASP A 13 -3.20 -48.76 27.05
CA ASP A 13 -3.28 -47.41 26.50
C ASP A 13 -3.07 -46.33 27.58
N PRO A 14 -2.07 -45.43 27.46
CA PRO A 14 -2.01 -44.24 28.29
C PRO A 14 -2.87 -43.12 27.68
N GLN A 15 -4.00 -42.88 28.35
CA GLN A 15 -4.66 -41.60 28.58
C GLN A 15 -4.60 -40.53 27.47
N ARG A 16 -5.74 -40.42 26.78
CA ARG A 16 -6.18 -39.30 25.95
C ARG A 16 -6.06 -37.96 26.71
N VAL A 17 -5.09 -37.14 26.34
CA VAL A 17 -4.94 -35.77 26.83
C VAL A 17 -6.10 -34.91 26.32
N SER A 18 -6.91 -34.42 27.26
CA SER A 18 -7.98 -33.45 27.02
C SER A 18 -7.39 -32.07 26.71
N THR A 19 -7.23 -31.72 25.44
CA THR A 19 -7.00 -30.33 25.03
C THR A 19 -8.29 -29.53 25.22
N SER A 20 -8.33 -28.71 26.27
CA SER A 20 -9.37 -27.69 26.43
C SER A 20 -9.23 -26.66 25.32
N ARG A 21 -10.26 -26.55 24.48
CA ARG A 21 -10.36 -25.53 23.44
C ARG A 21 -10.83 -24.25 24.11
N SER A 22 -9.90 -23.39 24.55
CA SER A 22 -10.22 -22.02 24.91
C SER A 22 -10.76 -21.28 23.68
N PRO A 23 -11.85 -20.53 23.78
CA PRO A 23 -12.38 -19.75 22.67
C PRO A 23 -11.43 -18.57 22.42
N MET A 24 -10.83 -18.51 21.23
CA MET A 24 -10.15 -17.30 20.77
C MET A 24 -11.22 -16.22 20.57
N THR A 25 -11.27 -15.26 21.49
CA THR A 25 -11.97 -13.99 21.30
C THR A 25 -11.37 -13.31 20.08
N SER A 26 -12.10 -13.31 18.97
CA SER A 26 -11.78 -12.51 17.80
C SER A 26 -12.01 -11.04 18.14
N SER A 27 -11.00 -10.37 18.68
CA SER A 27 -10.94 -8.91 18.70
C SER A 27 -10.51 -8.42 17.32
N ASN A 28 -11.38 -8.61 16.33
CA ASN A 28 -11.23 -8.12 14.96
C ASN A 28 -12.00 -6.79 14.81
N ASP A 29 -11.59 -5.76 15.54
CA ASP A 29 -12.06 -4.39 15.26
C ASP A 29 -11.10 -3.29 15.77
N ALA A 30 -9.81 -3.59 15.83
CA ALA A 30 -8.79 -2.56 15.97
C ALA A 30 -8.23 -2.26 14.58
N SER A 31 -8.64 -1.14 13.98
CA SER A 31 -7.91 -0.59 12.83
C SER A 31 -6.42 -0.53 13.21
N PRO A 32 -5.52 -1.10 12.41
CA PRO A 32 -4.11 -1.20 12.79
C PRO A 32 -3.56 0.21 13.02
N THR A 33 -3.15 0.48 14.26
CA THR A 33 -2.59 1.77 14.64
C THR A 33 -1.22 1.92 14.01
N LEU A 34 -0.97 3.07 13.38
CA LEU A 34 0.33 3.35 12.78
C LEU A 34 1.38 3.53 13.88
N THR A 35 2.50 2.81 13.74
CA THR A 35 3.62 2.85 14.67
C THR A 35 4.90 3.30 13.96
N PRO A 36 5.86 3.91 14.65
CA PRO A 36 7.13 4.28 14.03
C PRO A 36 7.88 3.06 13.47
N GLN A 37 7.75 1.90 14.15
CA GLN A 37 8.35 0.63 13.71
C GLN A 37 7.85 0.21 12.32
N PHE A 38 6.57 0.45 12.02
CA PHE A 38 6.02 0.18 10.69
C PHE A 38 6.70 1.04 9.61
N CYS A 39 6.96 2.32 9.88
CA CYS A 39 7.61 3.21 8.92
C CYS A 39 9.07 2.79 8.67
N PHE A 40 9.82 2.46 9.73
CA PHE A 40 11.22 2.05 9.61
C PHE A 40 11.39 0.67 8.95
N ALA A 41 10.38 -0.19 9.01
CA ALA A 41 10.30 -1.39 8.17
C ALA A 41 9.93 -1.01 6.71
N THR A 42 10.86 -0.35 6.01
CA THR A 42 10.60 0.26 4.70
C THR A 42 10.10 -0.72 3.63
N SER A 43 10.50 -2.00 3.70
CA SER A 43 9.95 -3.06 2.85
C SER A 43 8.46 -3.28 3.09
N THR A 44 8.05 -3.32 4.36
CA THR A 44 6.66 -3.50 4.78
C THR A 44 5.80 -2.29 4.37
N LEU A 45 6.33 -1.07 4.54
CA LEU A 45 5.67 0.16 4.07
C LEU A 45 5.41 0.11 2.56
N LYS A 46 6.44 -0.23 1.77
CA LYS A 46 6.32 -0.34 0.30
C LYS A 46 5.35 -1.43 -0.11
N GLU A 47 5.38 -2.58 0.55
CA GLU A 47 4.48 -3.68 0.28
C GLU A 47 3.02 -3.33 0.59
N PHE A 48 2.77 -2.67 1.72
CA PHE A 48 1.44 -2.15 2.06
C PHE A 48 0.90 -1.22 0.97
N LEU A 49 1.71 -0.24 0.53
CA LEU A 49 1.32 0.70 -0.53
C LEU A 49 1.07 0.00 -1.85
N ARG A 50 1.93 -0.95 -2.22
CA ARG A 50 1.77 -1.77 -3.43
C ARG A 50 0.49 -2.59 -3.40
N LEU A 51 0.19 -3.26 -2.27
CA LEU A 51 -1.03 -4.04 -2.12
C LEU A 51 -2.27 -3.13 -2.19
N SER A 52 -2.26 -2.01 -1.48
CA SER A 52 -3.36 -1.03 -1.52
C SER A 52 -3.62 -0.54 -2.95
N ARG A 53 -2.58 -0.18 -3.70
CA ARG A 53 -2.67 0.18 -5.13
C ARG A 53 -3.26 -0.95 -5.97
N SER A 54 -2.79 -2.18 -5.79
CA SER A 54 -3.28 -3.32 -6.57
C SER A 54 -4.77 -3.59 -6.37
N THR A 55 -5.28 -3.37 -5.16
CA THR A 55 -6.70 -3.59 -4.83
C THR A 55 -7.62 -2.47 -5.30
N THR A 56 -7.08 -1.26 -5.51
CA THR A 56 -7.89 -0.06 -5.81
C THR A 56 -7.61 0.49 -7.20
N ASP A 57 -6.35 0.85 -7.49
CA ASP A 57 -5.96 1.55 -8.71
C ASP A 57 -5.69 0.59 -9.88
N ASP A 58 -4.96 -0.50 -9.67
CA ASP A 58 -4.61 -1.42 -10.78
C ASP A 58 -5.85 -2.15 -11.32
N THR A 59 -6.86 -2.34 -10.47
CA THR A 59 -8.15 -2.96 -10.82
C THR A 59 -9.21 -1.94 -11.20
N ILE A 60 -8.89 -0.64 -11.30
CA ILE A 60 -9.88 0.43 -11.55
C ILE A 60 -10.70 0.15 -12.81
N ALA A 61 -10.08 -0.29 -13.91
CA ALA A 61 -10.78 -0.58 -15.15
C ALA A 61 -11.80 -1.71 -14.98
N GLN A 62 -11.48 -2.72 -14.18
CA GLN A 62 -12.39 -3.82 -13.86
C GLN A 62 -13.54 -3.34 -12.97
N GLN A 63 -13.24 -2.55 -11.94
CA GLN A 63 -14.24 -1.94 -11.07
C GLN A 63 -15.20 -1.03 -11.85
N LEU A 64 -14.70 -0.22 -12.79
CA LEU A 64 -15.55 0.62 -13.64
C LEU A 64 -16.44 -0.20 -14.58
N ASN A 65 -15.97 -1.35 -15.06
CA ASN A 65 -16.79 -2.22 -15.90
C ASN A 65 -17.98 -2.81 -15.12
N THR A 66 -17.87 -3.05 -13.80
CA THR A 66 -18.99 -3.55 -12.99
C THR A 66 -20.06 -2.48 -12.76
N LEU A 67 -19.67 -1.19 -12.77
CA LEU A 67 -20.61 -0.07 -12.71
C LEU A 67 -21.33 0.14 -14.05
N SER A 68 -20.71 -0.25 -15.17
CA SER A 68 -21.37 -0.22 -16.48
C SER A 68 -22.35 -1.39 -16.59
N HIS A 69 -23.65 -1.10 -16.51
CA HIS A 69 -24.66 -2.12 -16.72
C HIS A 69 -24.54 -2.67 -18.15
N PRO A 70 -24.53 -4.00 -18.35
CA PRO A 70 -24.64 -4.54 -19.69
C PRO A 70 -25.98 -4.13 -20.29
N PRO A 71 -26.04 -3.74 -21.58
CA PRO A 71 -27.33 -3.53 -22.23
C PRO A 71 -28.13 -4.84 -22.15
N THR A 72 -29.42 -4.73 -21.90
CA THR A 72 -30.35 -5.84 -22.13
C THR A 72 -30.15 -6.34 -23.56
N PHE A 73 -29.94 -7.65 -23.71
CA PHE A 73 -29.76 -8.25 -25.03
C PHE A 73 -31.02 -8.01 -25.87
N ASP A 74 -30.84 -7.27 -26.96
CA ASP A 74 -31.89 -7.04 -27.96
C ASP A 74 -31.46 -7.74 -29.27
N PRO A 75 -32.18 -8.79 -29.71
CA PRO A 75 -31.83 -9.54 -30.91
C PRO A 75 -31.91 -8.70 -32.20
N SER A 76 -32.50 -7.50 -32.16
CA SER A 76 -32.50 -6.56 -33.30
C SER A 76 -31.19 -5.78 -33.46
N THR A 77 -30.36 -5.73 -32.42
CA THR A 77 -29.12 -4.92 -32.39
C THR A 77 -27.87 -5.66 -32.86
N THR A 78 -28.00 -6.90 -33.33
CA THR A 78 -26.85 -7.75 -33.73
C THR A 78 -26.09 -7.22 -34.95
N SER A 79 -26.70 -6.33 -35.75
CA SER A 79 -26.04 -5.74 -36.94
C SER A 79 -25.13 -4.56 -36.63
N THR A 80 -25.17 -3.97 -35.43
CA THR A 80 -24.37 -2.80 -35.06
C THR A 80 -23.35 -3.14 -33.99
N ARG A 81 -22.07 -3.00 -34.33
CA ARG A 81 -20.96 -3.12 -33.36
C ARG A 81 -21.06 -1.99 -32.35
N GLN A 82 -21.50 -2.30 -31.13
CA GLN A 82 -21.52 -1.32 -30.05
C GLN A 82 -20.09 -0.85 -29.71
N PRO A 83 -19.92 0.42 -29.29
CA PRO A 83 -18.61 0.95 -28.91
C PRO A 83 -17.98 0.11 -27.78
N SER A 84 -16.66 -0.06 -27.84
CA SER A 84 -15.90 -0.95 -26.94
C SER A 84 -15.85 -0.48 -25.50
N HIS A 85 -16.19 0.79 -25.23
CA HIS A 85 -16.17 1.39 -23.91
C HIS A 85 -17.51 2.05 -23.59
N ARG A 86 -18.29 1.42 -22.71
CA ARG A 86 -19.53 1.99 -22.16
C ARG A 86 -19.19 3.16 -21.22
N LEU A 87 -19.96 4.25 -21.36
CA LEU A 87 -19.89 5.42 -20.48
C LEU A 87 -20.69 5.16 -19.20
N ILE A 88 -20.23 5.73 -18.09
CA ILE A 88 -20.82 5.56 -16.76
C ILE A 88 -21.56 6.85 -16.40
N PRO A 89 -22.81 6.78 -15.88
CA PRO A 89 -23.51 7.95 -15.37
C PRO A 89 -22.73 8.63 -14.24
N THR A 90 -22.67 9.97 -14.27
CA THR A 90 -21.90 10.77 -13.31
C THR A 90 -22.28 10.49 -11.85
N SER A 91 -23.56 10.25 -11.56
CA SER A 91 -24.03 9.94 -10.20
C SER A 91 -23.47 8.63 -9.65
N THR A 92 -23.54 7.55 -10.45
CA THR A 92 -22.99 6.23 -10.08
C THR A 92 -21.48 6.30 -9.88
N LEU A 93 -20.79 7.01 -10.78
CA LEU A 93 -19.36 7.22 -10.68
C LEU A 93 -19.00 8.00 -9.41
N HIS A 94 -19.70 9.10 -9.13
CA HIS A 94 -19.49 9.91 -7.93
C HIS A 94 -19.68 9.10 -6.63
N THR A 95 -20.71 8.25 -6.56
CA THR A 95 -20.89 7.34 -5.41
C THR A 95 -19.71 6.39 -5.26
N PHE A 96 -19.23 5.79 -6.35
CA PHE A 96 -18.05 4.92 -6.30
C PHE A 96 -16.80 5.67 -5.83
N LEU A 97 -16.55 6.88 -6.35
CA LEU A 97 -15.39 7.68 -5.99
C LEU A 97 -15.39 8.03 -4.49
N THR A 98 -16.52 8.51 -3.99
CA THR A 98 -16.67 8.96 -2.60
C THR A 98 -16.72 7.81 -1.59
N ALA A 99 -17.29 6.66 -1.95
CA ALA A 99 -17.41 5.51 -1.05
C ALA A 99 -16.16 4.61 -1.02
N SER A 100 -15.40 4.52 -2.13
CA SER A 100 -14.32 3.55 -2.26
C SER A 100 -12.96 4.18 -2.59
N LEU A 101 -12.87 4.91 -3.71
CA LEU A 101 -11.59 5.37 -4.24
C LEU A 101 -10.94 6.41 -3.32
N TYR A 102 -11.65 7.49 -3.00
CA TYR A 102 -11.11 8.58 -2.20
C TYR A 102 -10.76 8.16 -0.77
N PRO A 103 -11.56 7.36 -0.04
CA PRO A 103 -11.14 6.81 1.24
C PRO A 103 -9.87 5.96 1.16
N SER A 104 -9.66 5.19 0.09
CA SER A 104 -8.42 4.43 -0.13
C SER A 104 -7.21 5.37 -0.35
N TRP A 105 -7.40 6.41 -1.14
CA TRP A 105 -6.38 7.45 -1.36
C TRP A 105 -6.05 8.23 -0.07
N SER A 106 -7.05 8.53 0.76
CA SER A 106 -6.84 9.21 2.05
C SER A 106 -6.00 8.38 2.99
N ARG A 107 -6.34 7.10 3.19
CA ARG A 107 -5.59 6.20 4.06
C ARG A 107 -4.12 6.08 3.64
N ARG A 108 -3.83 5.96 2.34
CA ARG A 108 -2.43 5.97 1.85
C ARG A 108 -1.72 7.30 2.11
N THR A 109 -2.43 8.42 1.94
CA THR A 109 -1.90 9.76 2.22
C THR A 109 -1.59 9.95 3.71
N GLU A 110 -2.45 9.45 4.60
CA GLU A 110 -2.26 9.47 6.05
C GLU A 110 -1.04 8.68 6.45
N VAL A 111 -0.88 7.46 5.92
CA VAL A 111 0.32 6.62 6.15
C VAL A 111 1.60 7.34 5.73
N LEU A 112 1.63 7.91 4.52
CA LEU A 112 2.79 8.66 4.02
C LEU A 112 3.04 9.96 4.77
N THR A 113 2.02 10.55 5.38
CA THR A 113 2.14 11.77 6.19
C THR A 113 2.69 11.42 7.57
N TYR A 114 2.16 10.37 8.18
CA TYR A 114 2.68 9.84 9.43
C TYR A 114 4.16 9.44 9.29
N CYS A 115 4.52 8.66 8.27
CA CYS A 115 5.91 8.26 8.07
C CYS A 115 6.83 9.43 7.70
N ALA A 116 6.32 10.51 7.08
CA ALA A 116 7.10 11.73 6.89
C ALA A 116 7.44 12.41 8.22
N ILE A 117 6.48 12.49 9.15
CA ILE A 117 6.70 13.04 10.49
C ILE A 117 7.74 12.20 11.23
N VAL A 118 7.59 10.87 11.23
CA VAL A 118 8.54 9.93 11.84
C VAL A 118 9.95 10.10 11.26
N ALA A 119 10.09 10.27 9.94
CA ALA A 119 11.38 10.48 9.28
C ALA A 119 12.09 11.79 9.68
N THR A 120 11.34 12.78 10.18
CA THR A 120 11.89 14.06 10.67
C THR A 120 12.09 14.10 12.17
N SER A 121 11.58 13.11 12.91
CA SER A 121 11.76 13.03 14.36
C SER A 121 13.09 12.35 14.73
N PRO A 122 13.76 12.77 15.81
CA PRO A 122 14.94 12.07 16.31
C PRO A 122 14.62 10.60 16.59
N ASP A 123 15.45 9.68 16.09
CA ASP A 123 15.31 8.25 16.30
C ASP A 123 16.25 7.78 17.43
N PRO A 124 15.78 7.67 18.68
CA PRO A 124 16.62 7.25 19.80
C PRO A 124 17.02 5.77 19.72
N ASN A 125 16.41 5.00 18.80
CA ASN A 125 16.67 3.57 18.63
C ASN A 125 17.56 3.29 17.41
N ASP A 126 18.19 4.31 16.81
CA ASP A 126 19.20 4.12 15.76
C ASP A 126 20.60 4.03 16.42
N PRO A 127 21.17 2.81 16.54
CA PRO A 127 22.47 2.63 17.20
C PRO A 127 23.63 3.24 16.40
N ASP A 128 23.44 3.43 15.09
CA ASP A 128 24.50 3.86 14.19
C ASP A 128 24.46 5.38 13.92
N ALA A 129 23.42 6.08 14.36
CA ALA A 129 23.21 7.50 14.06
C ALA A 129 24.41 8.39 14.43
N GLU A 130 24.96 8.24 15.64
CA GLU A 130 26.14 9.00 16.06
C GLU A 130 27.39 8.62 15.28
N ALA A 131 27.59 7.33 15.01
CA ALA A 131 28.75 6.84 14.28
C ALA A 131 28.72 7.32 12.82
N ILE A 132 27.54 7.32 12.20
CA ILE A 132 27.29 7.85 10.86
C ILE A 132 27.55 9.36 10.82
N SER A 133 27.04 10.14 11.79
CA SER A 133 27.27 11.58 11.83
C SER A 133 28.76 11.91 11.95
N LYS A 134 29.47 11.24 12.87
CA LYS A 134 30.91 11.42 13.07
C LYS A 134 31.71 11.04 11.82
N ALA A 135 31.36 9.93 11.16
CA ALA A 135 32.00 9.51 9.92
C ALA A 135 31.76 10.53 8.79
N ASN A 136 30.50 10.98 8.63
CA ASN A 136 30.12 12.00 7.65
C ASN A 136 30.86 13.34 7.88
N GLU A 137 31.05 13.74 9.13
CA GLU A 137 31.80 14.95 9.48
C GLU A 137 33.30 14.82 9.21
N ALA A 138 33.89 13.68 9.61
CA ALA A 138 35.32 13.41 9.38
C ALA A 138 35.64 13.39 7.87
N ASP A 139 34.79 12.76 7.06
CA ASP A 139 35.00 12.70 5.62
C ASP A 139 34.75 14.04 4.92
N LYS A 140 33.82 14.87 5.41
CA LYS A 140 33.66 16.26 4.91
C LYS A 140 34.92 17.11 5.14
N GLN A 141 35.70 16.82 6.18
CA GLN A 141 36.94 17.53 6.48
C GLN A 141 38.16 16.94 5.74
N ARG A 142 38.00 15.82 5.03
CA ARG A 142 39.09 15.16 4.31
C ARG A 142 39.48 15.95 3.06
N ILE A 143 40.71 16.45 3.04
CA ILE A 143 41.29 17.13 1.88
C ILE A 143 41.92 16.08 0.96
N VAL A 144 41.42 15.97 -0.27
CA VAL A 144 41.93 15.02 -1.28
C VAL A 144 42.68 15.78 -2.36
N ASN A 145 43.91 15.35 -2.65
CA ASN A 145 44.67 15.87 -3.78
C ASN A 145 44.31 15.07 -5.04
N GLU A 146 43.33 15.57 -5.79
CA GLU A 146 42.78 14.95 -7.00
C GLU A 146 43.82 14.72 -8.11
N ARG A 147 44.98 15.38 -8.03
CA ARG A 147 46.09 15.20 -8.97
C ARG A 147 46.90 13.92 -8.69
N LEU A 148 47.00 13.48 -7.44
CA LEU A 148 47.66 12.21 -7.10
C LEU A 148 46.72 11.02 -7.27
N ASP A 149 45.44 11.20 -6.98
CA ASP A 149 44.43 10.15 -7.14
C ASP A 149 43.04 10.76 -7.48
N PRO A 150 42.60 10.64 -8.74
CA PRO A 150 41.30 11.14 -9.19
C PRO A 150 40.09 10.39 -8.59
N TYR A 151 40.30 9.21 -7.98
CA TYR A 151 39.22 8.36 -7.50
C TYR A 151 38.95 8.49 -6.00
N SER A 152 39.94 8.95 -5.21
CA SER A 152 39.76 9.15 -3.77
C SER A 152 38.87 10.34 -3.41
N GLY A 153 38.45 11.18 -4.36
CA GLY A 153 37.49 12.26 -4.12
C GLY A 153 36.03 11.80 -3.98
N ARG A 154 35.71 10.55 -4.34
CA ARG A 154 34.33 10.03 -4.28
C ARG A 154 33.95 9.64 -2.86
N TYR A 155 33.27 10.54 -2.17
CA TYR A 155 32.63 10.26 -0.89
C TYR A 155 31.12 10.07 -1.06
N PHE A 156 30.58 9.01 -0.48
CA PHE A 156 29.14 8.78 -0.39
C PHE A 156 28.74 8.87 1.09
N PRO A 157 28.03 9.94 1.50
CA PRO A 157 27.51 10.05 2.85
C PRO A 157 26.72 8.81 3.21
N ARG A 158 27.00 8.26 4.39
CA ARG A 158 26.15 7.22 4.97
C ARG A 158 24.88 7.88 5.48
N GLU A 159 23.75 7.28 5.18
CA GLU A 159 22.44 7.75 5.61
C GLU A 159 22.03 7.04 6.90
N THR A 160 21.51 7.80 7.85
CA THR A 160 20.82 7.27 9.04
C THR A 160 19.52 6.59 8.64
N ARG A 161 18.95 5.77 9.53
CA ARG A 161 17.68 5.08 9.24
C ARG A 161 16.54 6.06 8.94
N ALA A 162 16.53 7.22 9.60
CA ALA A 162 15.58 8.30 9.38
C ALA A 162 15.76 8.98 8.00
N GLU A 163 17.00 9.21 7.56
CA GLU A 163 17.30 9.77 6.23
C GLU A 163 16.88 8.81 5.11
N VAL A 164 17.16 7.52 5.26
CA VAL A 164 16.70 6.48 4.33
C VAL A 164 15.18 6.48 4.24
N LEU A 165 14.48 6.53 5.40
CA LEU A 165 13.02 6.61 5.44
C LEU A 165 12.50 7.87 4.74
N ALA A 166 13.13 9.03 4.96
CA ALA A 166 12.74 10.28 4.30
C ALA A 166 12.85 10.18 2.77
N GLY A 167 13.90 9.53 2.27
CA GLY A 167 14.06 9.22 0.85
C GLY A 167 12.94 8.31 0.33
N VAL A 168 12.63 7.22 1.05
CA VAL A 168 11.54 6.31 0.70
C VAL A 168 10.19 7.03 0.65
N VAL A 169 9.86 7.83 1.65
CA VAL A 169 8.58 8.57 1.70
C VAL A 169 8.47 9.58 0.56
N ARG A 170 9.56 10.30 0.22
CA ARG A 170 9.57 11.20 -0.95
C ARG A 170 9.29 10.46 -2.25
N ASN A 171 9.95 9.32 -2.45
CA ASN A 171 9.74 8.51 -3.65
C ASN A 171 8.31 7.97 -3.73
N GLU A 172 7.79 7.43 -2.63
CA GLU A 172 6.42 6.90 -2.61
C GLU A 172 5.35 7.98 -2.80
N ARG A 173 5.58 9.22 -2.34
CA ARG A 173 4.70 10.36 -2.67
C ARG A 173 4.69 10.66 -4.17
N GLY A 174 5.84 10.60 -4.84
CA GLY A 174 5.93 10.76 -6.29
C GLY A 174 5.21 9.63 -7.03
N VAL A 175 5.36 8.38 -6.57
CA VAL A 175 4.63 7.24 -7.15
C VAL A 175 3.13 7.39 -6.94
N GLU A 176 2.67 7.83 -5.76
CA GLU A 176 1.25 8.12 -5.50
C GLU A 176 0.68 9.15 -6.47
N GLU A 177 1.42 10.22 -6.75
CA GLU A 177 0.99 11.24 -7.71
C GLU A 177 0.80 10.64 -9.12
N ILE A 178 1.76 9.85 -9.59
CA ILE A 178 1.68 9.17 -10.89
C ILE A 178 0.51 8.19 -10.95
N VAL A 179 0.32 7.39 -9.88
CA VAL A 179 -0.75 6.40 -9.83
C VAL A 179 -2.11 7.07 -9.86
N ARG A 180 -2.33 8.11 -9.05
CA ARG A 180 -3.61 8.84 -9.03
C ARG A 180 -3.93 9.51 -10.35
N GLU A 181 -2.91 10.10 -11.01
CA GLU A 181 -3.06 10.67 -12.34
C GLU A 181 -3.53 9.59 -13.34
N ARG A 182 -2.86 8.43 -13.37
CA ARG A 182 -3.22 7.34 -14.28
C ARG A 182 -4.61 6.77 -13.99
N THR A 183 -4.95 6.55 -12.73
CA THR A 183 -6.29 6.10 -12.32
C THR A 183 -7.35 7.11 -12.78
N TRP A 184 -7.07 8.40 -12.61
CA TRP A 184 -7.97 9.47 -13.02
C TRP A 184 -8.16 9.56 -14.52
N GLU A 185 -7.12 9.36 -15.33
CA GLU A 185 -7.25 9.29 -16.80
C GLU A 185 -8.20 8.16 -17.23
N VAL A 186 -8.12 7.00 -16.57
CA VAL A 186 -9.04 5.88 -16.84
C VAL A 186 -10.48 6.26 -16.46
N ILE A 187 -10.67 6.93 -15.32
CA ILE A 187 -11.99 7.39 -14.86
C ILE A 187 -12.57 8.43 -15.84
N LYS A 188 -11.79 9.44 -16.23
CA LYS A 188 -12.21 10.45 -17.22
C LYS A 188 -12.63 9.82 -18.53
N GLY A 189 -11.86 8.85 -19.04
CA GLY A 189 -12.18 8.12 -20.27
C GLY A 189 -13.46 7.28 -20.21
N ARG A 190 -14.02 7.05 -19.01
CA ARG A 190 -15.28 6.32 -18.80
C ARG A 190 -16.43 7.19 -18.34
N SER A 191 -16.19 8.45 -17.97
CA SER A 191 -17.24 9.38 -17.57
C SER A 191 -17.96 9.95 -18.79
N LEU A 192 -19.29 10.14 -18.67
CA LEU A 192 -20.10 10.77 -19.72
C LEU A 192 -19.71 12.24 -19.99
N ASP A 193 -19.30 12.96 -18.95
CA ASP A 193 -18.95 14.38 -18.96
C ASP A 193 -17.43 14.64 -18.89
N GLY A 194 -16.61 13.59 -18.96
CA GLY A 194 -15.15 13.69 -18.79
C GLY A 194 -14.72 14.27 -17.43
N MET A 195 -15.55 14.10 -16.38
CA MET A 195 -15.36 14.71 -15.06
C MET A 195 -15.26 16.25 -15.10
N SER A 196 -15.99 16.88 -16.03
CA SER A 196 -16.02 18.34 -16.18
C SER A 196 -14.63 18.98 -16.37
N GLY A 197 -13.66 18.22 -16.88
CA GLY A 197 -12.28 18.68 -17.06
C GLY A 197 -11.47 18.86 -15.77
N MET A 198 -11.99 18.42 -14.62
CA MET A 198 -11.27 18.52 -13.35
C MET A 198 -10.05 17.59 -13.32
N THR A 199 -9.01 18.06 -12.64
CA THR A 199 -7.88 17.20 -12.25
C THR A 199 -8.26 16.34 -11.05
N TRP A 200 -7.56 15.21 -10.86
CA TRP A 200 -7.79 14.36 -9.67
C TRP A 200 -7.55 15.13 -8.37
N LYS A 201 -6.60 16.06 -8.36
CA LYS A 201 -6.26 16.89 -7.19
C LYS A 201 -7.45 17.75 -6.79
N GLN A 202 -8.06 18.45 -7.75
CA GLN A 202 -9.23 19.29 -7.50
C GLN A 202 -10.40 18.48 -6.96
N ALA A 203 -10.74 17.38 -7.64
CA ALA A 203 -11.86 16.52 -7.24
C ALA A 203 -11.64 15.87 -5.86
N TYR A 204 -10.41 15.44 -5.57
CA TYR A 204 -10.04 14.87 -4.28
C TYR A 204 -10.06 15.89 -3.15
N GLU A 205 -9.56 17.11 -3.38
CA GLU A 205 -9.58 18.19 -2.38
C GLU A 205 -11.00 18.69 -2.10
N GLU A 206 -11.86 18.75 -3.11
CA GLU A 206 -13.28 19.07 -2.94
C GLU A 206 -13.98 18.03 -2.06
N TRP A 207 -13.77 16.74 -2.36
CA TRP A 207 -14.27 15.65 -1.52
C TRP A 207 -13.75 15.76 -0.09
N LYS A 208 -12.44 15.98 0.09
CA LYS A 208 -11.82 16.08 1.41
C LYS A 208 -12.45 17.20 2.24
N LYS A 209 -12.65 18.39 1.65
CA LYS A 209 -13.35 19.52 2.29
C LYS A 209 -14.76 19.14 2.72
N SER A 210 -15.51 18.48 1.83
CA SER A 210 -16.88 18.03 2.12
C SER A 210 -16.94 16.96 3.23
N SER A 211 -15.94 16.10 3.34
CA SER A 211 -15.85 15.06 4.38
C SER A 211 -15.39 15.58 5.74
N SER A 212 -14.77 16.76 5.77
CA SER A 212 -14.25 17.40 6.99
C SER A 212 -15.21 18.40 7.64
N SER A 213 -16.32 18.70 6.95
CA SER A 213 -17.39 19.58 7.44
C SER A 213 -18.49 18.75 8.09
#